data_AF-A0A6G1ZLK6-F1
#
_entry.id   AF-A0A6G1ZLK6-F1
#
_cell.length_a   1.000
_cell.length_b   1.000
_cell.length_c   1.000
_cell.angle_alpha   90.00
_cell.angle_beta   90.00
_cell.angle_gamma   90.00
#
_symmetry.space_group_name_H-M   'P 1'
#
loop_
_entity.id
_entity.type
_entity.pdbx_description
1 polymer ?
#
loop_
_entity_poly.entity_id
_entity_poly.type
_entity_poly.pdbx_seq_one_letter_code
_entity_poly.pdbx_strand_id
1 'polypeptide(L)'
;NSSATSQTYRIKSNAPTGSSYVDFIAVNTIDPKKKLSYRVYLGGSESTDFNLYGSTDYNYTVKISHTDLPVNDRRVTIIDPIAASKNNNNLVPTANCFMVVLGGAFCFDPFSFSVNSNDNEENSKLKNWANESDGGIVSVKILWQTKENGDVGDPVMGIVNAENDHTNIVDIKRNDNLDLMTSPLTGKDQGRIFCRVAPNTTGGSGVISACDAKDNILWSWHIWITDYNPDRTGNFNVLEPANKRKQKYIGNSAPDQLPMMDRNLGAITGYDTIPPTPLEKSKTNGFHYQWGRKDLFPSSYSSLDLNTILGVNSTDPVKNMLNRYGPDGLKYIPCDTRTESATLRKAYQNPTIYYYKGIAWCSDSDFSSFWKPDLKTVNDPCPAGWRLPKKENFRALFKGDYLYSSGGSFHRSTLSEADLLKGQSDGGYQVTYDDKGHTTYLRLAGYLRTAENFSFVGQQANIWTADYRYSFNYGWNVNGQGYKCFSVSSDWYTSDAHTLRCIQER
;
A
#
# COMPACT_ATOMS: atom_id res chain seq x y z
N ASN A 1 44.88 4.94 12.29
CA ASN A 1 45.06 3.62 11.67
C ASN A 1 45.39 2.60 12.76
N SER A 2 44.87 1.37 12.59
CA SER A 2 44.95 0.17 13.44
C SER A 2 44.45 0.35 14.88
N SER A 3 43.25 -0.08 15.25
CA SER A 3 42.72 -1.44 15.08
C SER A 3 41.21 -1.44 14.81
N ALA A 4 40.81 -2.03 13.68
CA ALA A 4 39.44 -2.47 13.47
C ALA A 4 39.17 -3.66 14.42
N THR A 5 38.72 -3.38 15.64
CA THR A 5 38.08 -4.40 16.48
C THR A 5 36.71 -4.64 15.88
N SER A 6 36.60 -5.64 14.99
CA SER A 6 35.35 -6.01 14.33
C SER A 6 34.37 -6.70 15.28
N GLN A 7 34.10 -6.12 16.46
CA GLN A 7 33.00 -6.62 17.27
C GLN A 7 31.71 -6.21 16.54
N THR A 8 31.01 -7.19 15.99
CA THR A 8 29.72 -7.00 15.35
C THR A 8 28.77 -6.41 16.38
N TYR A 9 28.45 -5.12 16.27
CA TYR A 9 27.49 -4.47 17.16
C TYR A 9 26.10 -5.09 16.96
N ARG A 10 25.33 -5.20 18.05
CA ARG A 10 23.90 -5.46 18.02
C ARG A 10 23.14 -4.22 17.57
N ILE A 11 23.10 -4.00 16.26
CA ILE A 11 22.43 -2.87 15.59
C ILE A 11 21.49 -3.38 14.51
N LYS A 12 20.57 -2.52 14.06
CA LYS A 12 19.55 -2.87 13.06
C LYS A 12 20.13 -3.54 11.81
N SER A 13 21.27 -3.06 11.30
CA SER A 13 21.91 -3.63 10.10
C SER A 13 22.44 -5.05 10.28
N ASN A 14 22.63 -5.50 11.52
CA ASN A 14 23.21 -6.80 11.85
C ASN A 14 22.18 -7.75 12.50
N ALA A 15 21.03 -7.24 12.91
CA ALA A 15 19.99 -8.00 13.58
C ALA A 15 19.11 -8.74 12.55
N PRO A 16 18.86 -10.05 12.72
CA PRO A 16 17.86 -10.75 11.92
C PRO A 16 16.49 -10.07 11.99
N THR A 17 15.72 -10.13 10.91
CA THR A 17 14.33 -9.66 10.88
C THR A 17 13.52 -10.33 11.98
N GLY A 18 12.80 -9.53 12.78
CA GLY A 18 11.99 -10.02 13.91
C GLY A 18 12.73 -10.05 15.25
N SER A 19 14.02 -9.69 15.30
CA SER A 19 14.76 -9.59 16.56
C SER A 19 14.10 -8.59 17.52
N SER A 20 13.93 -9.00 18.77
CA SER A 20 13.38 -8.15 19.82
C SER A 20 14.40 -7.11 20.27
N TYR A 21 13.91 -5.92 20.61
CA TYR A 21 14.73 -4.84 21.14
C TYR A 21 13.95 -4.05 22.19
N VAL A 22 14.70 -3.32 23.03
CA VAL A 22 14.18 -2.24 23.86
C VAL A 22 14.71 -0.93 23.30
N ASP A 23 13.84 0.07 23.18
CA ASP A 23 14.20 1.41 22.71
C ASP A 23 13.97 2.42 23.84
N PHE A 24 15.04 3.08 24.26
CA PHE A 24 14.96 4.14 25.27
C PHE A 24 14.94 5.47 24.54
N ILE A 25 13.90 6.28 24.75
CA ILE A 25 13.76 7.58 24.11
C ILE A 25 14.05 8.68 25.14
N ALA A 26 15.20 9.36 25.01
CA ALA A 26 15.50 10.55 25.78
C ALA A 26 15.02 11.80 25.01
N VAL A 27 14.24 12.64 25.66
CA VAL A 27 13.67 13.85 25.08
C VAL A 27 14.46 15.06 25.57
N ASN A 28 14.80 15.97 24.66
CA ASN A 28 15.44 17.24 25.05
C ASN A 28 14.44 18.10 25.85
N THR A 29 14.90 18.66 26.97
CA THR A 29 14.07 19.41 27.92
C THR A 29 13.67 20.80 27.43
N ILE A 30 14.34 21.32 26.41
CA ILE A 30 14.09 22.64 25.81
C ILE A 30 13.26 22.50 24.53
N ASP A 31 13.66 21.61 23.63
CA ASP A 31 12.95 21.29 22.39
C ASP A 31 12.54 19.81 22.37
N PRO A 32 11.32 19.46 22.85
CA PRO A 32 10.86 18.09 22.95
C PRO A 32 10.80 17.32 21.62
N LYS A 33 10.91 18.00 20.48
CA LYS A 33 10.99 17.37 19.16
C LYS A 33 12.34 16.69 18.94
N LYS A 34 13.40 17.22 19.58
CA LYS A 34 14.75 16.64 19.53
C LYS A 34 14.86 15.49 20.52
N LYS A 35 15.19 14.31 20.00
CA LYS A 35 15.22 13.07 20.78
C LYS A 35 16.50 12.28 20.50
N LEU A 36 16.91 11.47 21.46
CA LEU A 36 17.89 10.40 21.28
C LEU A 36 17.18 9.07 21.50
N SER A 37 17.18 8.21 20.47
CA SER A 37 16.68 6.84 20.55
C SER A 37 17.86 5.90 20.76
N TYR A 38 17.88 5.18 21.88
CA TYR A 38 18.90 4.19 22.20
C TYR A 38 18.30 2.80 22.01
N ARG A 39 18.61 2.17 20.87
CA ARG A 39 18.07 0.86 20.53
C ARG A 39 19.00 -0.26 20.98
N VAL A 40 18.50 -1.14 21.83
CA VAL A 40 19.22 -2.29 22.38
C VAL A 40 18.54 -3.59 21.97
N TYR A 41 19.18 -4.33 21.06
CA TYR A 41 18.69 -5.66 20.67
C TYR A 41 19.02 -6.71 21.74
N LEU A 42 18.03 -7.55 22.02
CA LEU A 42 18.08 -8.60 23.04
C LEU A 42 18.59 -9.92 22.43
N GLY A 43 19.17 -10.78 23.25
CA GLY A 43 19.70 -12.10 22.90
C GLY A 43 20.68 -12.63 23.96
N GLY A 44 21.45 -13.69 23.68
CA GLY A 44 22.40 -14.29 24.63
C GLY A 44 23.61 -13.42 25.00
N SER A 45 24.74 -14.02 25.40
CA SER A 45 25.95 -13.27 25.77
C SER A 45 26.72 -12.73 24.55
N GLU A 46 26.65 -13.45 23.42
CA GLU A 46 27.41 -13.13 22.22
C GLU A 46 26.73 -12.03 21.40
N SER A 47 27.50 -11.10 20.85
CA SER A 47 26.93 -9.96 20.10
C SER A 47 26.21 -10.35 18.80
N THR A 48 26.35 -11.60 18.36
CA THR A 48 25.68 -12.20 17.21
C THR A 48 24.48 -13.07 17.58
N ASP A 49 24.28 -13.37 18.87
CA ASP A 49 23.14 -14.14 19.34
C ASP A 49 21.96 -13.21 19.64
N PHE A 50 20.87 -13.33 18.87
CA PHE A 50 19.63 -12.57 19.02
C PHE A 50 18.47 -13.43 19.57
N ASN A 51 18.76 -14.66 19.99
CA ASN A 51 17.72 -15.60 20.39
C ASN A 51 17.20 -15.30 21.80
N LEU A 52 15.89 -15.36 21.94
CA LEU A 52 15.19 -15.35 23.23
C LEU A 52 14.46 -16.69 23.40
N TYR A 53 14.69 -17.36 24.53
CA TYR A 53 14.11 -18.66 24.83
C TYR A 53 12.98 -18.53 25.86
N GLY A 54 11.96 -19.38 25.69
CA GLY A 54 10.89 -19.50 26.68
C GLY A 54 11.45 -19.93 28.04
N SER A 55 10.78 -19.50 29.12
CA SER A 55 11.15 -19.84 30.50
C SER A 55 12.60 -19.48 30.88
N THR A 56 13.16 -18.44 30.25
CA THR A 56 14.53 -17.96 30.50
C THR A 56 14.48 -16.49 30.92
N ASP A 57 15.11 -16.18 32.06
CA ASP A 57 15.27 -14.80 32.51
C ASP A 57 16.47 -14.14 31.85
N TYR A 58 16.25 -12.99 31.22
CA TYR A 58 17.31 -12.19 30.63
C TYR A 58 17.51 -10.90 31.43
N ASN A 59 18.66 -10.81 32.12
CA ASN A 59 19.00 -9.66 32.96
C ASN A 59 19.98 -8.74 32.23
N TYR A 60 19.51 -7.56 31.81
CA TYR A 60 20.34 -6.54 31.16
C TYR A 60 20.60 -5.37 32.08
N THR A 61 21.85 -4.90 32.10
CA THR A 61 22.20 -3.58 32.66
C THR A 61 22.56 -2.64 31.51
N VAL A 62 21.69 -1.69 31.20
CA VAL A 62 21.94 -0.69 30.15
C VAL A 62 22.54 0.56 30.80
N LYS A 63 23.78 0.88 30.46
CA LYS A 63 24.48 2.11 30.91
C LYS A 63 24.56 3.10 29.76
N ILE A 64 23.87 4.23 29.89
CA ILE A 64 23.94 5.33 28.92
C ILE A 64 24.79 6.43 29.55
N SER A 65 25.95 6.72 28.95
CA SER A 65 26.87 7.73 29.45
C SER A 65 27.61 8.39 28.28
N HIS A 66 27.34 9.67 28.06
CA HIS A 66 28.04 10.55 27.13
C HIS A 66 27.82 12.00 27.58
N THR A 67 28.76 12.88 27.26
CA THR A 67 28.67 14.33 27.53
C THR A 67 28.31 15.11 26.26
N ASP A 68 28.71 14.59 25.10
CA ASP A 68 28.45 15.14 23.78
C ASP A 68 27.51 14.23 22.98
N LEU A 69 26.90 14.76 21.92
CA LEU A 69 26.04 13.96 21.04
C LEU A 69 26.78 12.70 20.55
N PRO A 70 26.21 11.50 20.72
CA PRO A 70 26.88 10.24 20.41
C PRO A 70 26.87 9.93 18.90
N VAL A 71 27.42 10.83 18.08
CA VAL A 71 27.37 10.79 16.60
C VAL A 71 28.07 9.56 15.99
N ASN A 72 28.96 8.92 16.74
CA ASN A 72 29.72 7.74 16.30
C ASN A 72 29.13 6.41 16.80
N ASP A 73 28.11 6.44 17.65
CA ASP A 73 27.47 5.22 18.17
C ASP A 73 26.26 4.83 17.32
N ARG A 74 26.41 3.78 16.52
CA ARG A 74 25.36 3.28 15.61
C ARG A 74 24.16 2.65 16.31
N ARG A 75 24.19 2.50 17.64
CA ARG A 75 23.03 2.08 18.45
C ARG A 75 22.14 3.26 18.81
N VAL A 76 22.64 4.49 18.65
CA VAL A 76 21.92 5.71 18.99
C VAL A 76 21.46 6.41 17.71
N THR A 77 20.17 6.66 17.62
CA THR A 77 19.59 7.48 16.56
C THR A 77 19.36 8.88 17.10
N ILE A 78 20.01 9.87 16.47
CA ILE A 78 19.77 11.29 16.74
C ILE A 78 18.57 11.73 15.92
N ILE A 79 17.51 12.15 16.60
CA ILE A 79 16.26 12.59 15.99
C ILE A 79 16.19 14.11 16.17
N ASP A 80 16.47 14.84 15.10
CA ASP A 80 16.31 16.30 15.02
C ASP A 80 15.39 16.62 13.83
N PRO A 81 14.07 16.54 14.03
CA PRO A 81 13.11 16.54 12.94
C PRO A 81 12.97 17.95 12.37
N ILE A 82 13.04 18.05 11.04
CA ILE A 82 12.67 19.26 10.30
C ILE A 82 11.25 19.12 9.75
N ALA A 83 10.56 20.24 9.55
CA ALA A 83 9.26 20.23 8.90
C ALA A 83 9.35 19.63 7.48
N ALA A 84 8.30 18.93 7.05
CA ALA A 84 8.20 18.31 5.75
C ALA A 84 8.29 19.34 4.61
N SER A 85 7.88 20.59 4.87
CA SER A 85 7.99 21.72 3.95
C SER A 85 9.39 22.30 3.83
N LYS A 86 10.26 22.12 4.85
CA LYS A 86 11.59 22.71 4.85
C LYS A 86 12.47 22.00 3.82
N ASN A 87 13.08 22.72 2.87
CA ASN A 87 13.95 22.16 1.82
C ASN A 87 13.25 21.05 1.00
N ASN A 88 11.96 21.21 0.69
CA ASN A 88 11.17 20.25 -0.07
C ASN A 88 10.38 20.94 -1.19
N ASN A 89 11.06 21.21 -2.31
CA ASN A 89 10.45 21.82 -3.50
C ASN A 89 10.23 20.80 -4.63
N ASN A 90 10.30 19.51 -4.32
CA ASN A 90 10.13 18.45 -5.30
C ASN A 90 8.63 18.26 -5.62
N LEU A 91 8.13 19.11 -6.52
CA LEU A 91 6.75 19.07 -6.96
C LEU A 91 6.51 17.84 -7.83
N VAL A 92 5.53 17.03 -7.48
CA VAL A 92 5.12 15.85 -8.25
C VAL A 92 3.67 15.97 -8.72
N PRO A 93 3.30 15.34 -9.84
CA PRO A 93 1.91 15.28 -10.28
C PRO A 93 1.01 14.62 -9.25
N THR A 94 -0.15 15.22 -8.99
CA THR A 94 -1.12 14.70 -8.01
C THR A 94 -1.92 13.54 -8.59
N ALA A 95 -1.98 12.43 -7.87
CA ALA A 95 -2.92 11.33 -8.09
C ALA A 95 -3.33 10.78 -6.72
N ASN A 96 -4.22 9.79 -6.67
CA ASN A 96 -4.63 9.20 -5.38
C ASN A 96 -3.56 8.32 -4.73
N CYS A 97 -2.54 7.90 -5.49
CA CYS A 97 -1.36 7.21 -4.99
C CYS A 97 -0.07 7.91 -5.45
N PHE A 98 0.92 8.00 -4.56
CA PHE A 98 2.27 8.45 -4.87
C PHE A 98 3.23 7.28 -4.73
N MET A 99 4.00 6.96 -5.77
CA MET A 99 5.15 6.06 -5.67
C MET A 99 6.37 6.86 -5.23
N VAL A 100 6.92 6.54 -4.07
CA VAL A 100 7.95 7.34 -3.40
C VAL A 100 9.11 6.45 -3.01
N VAL A 101 10.32 6.83 -3.43
CA VAL A 101 11.53 6.14 -3.01
C VAL A 101 11.81 6.34 -1.51
N LEU A 102 12.50 5.38 -0.91
CA LEU A 102 12.89 5.39 0.50
C LEU A 102 13.64 6.68 0.86
N GLY A 103 13.30 7.31 1.99
CA GLY A 103 13.87 8.60 2.40
C GLY A 103 13.47 9.78 1.51
N GLY A 104 12.54 9.60 0.56
CA GLY A 104 12.09 10.62 -0.37
C GLY A 104 11.36 11.78 0.32
N ALA A 105 11.41 12.94 -0.34
CA ALA A 105 10.62 14.12 0.00
C ALA A 105 9.98 14.68 -1.26
N PHE A 106 8.71 15.04 -1.17
CA PHE A 106 7.95 15.59 -2.29
C PHE A 106 6.86 16.54 -1.80
N CYS A 107 6.31 17.33 -2.71
CA CYS A 107 5.12 18.13 -2.47
C CYS A 107 4.18 18.10 -3.68
N PHE A 108 2.92 18.43 -3.45
CA PHE A 108 1.89 18.40 -4.49
C PHE A 108 0.77 19.39 -4.17
N ASP A 109 0.04 19.81 -5.21
CA ASP A 109 -1.19 20.59 -5.04
C ASP A 109 -2.36 19.63 -4.79
N PRO A 110 -3.07 19.72 -3.65
CA PRO A 110 -4.15 18.79 -3.32
C PRO A 110 -5.35 18.86 -4.27
N PHE A 111 -5.56 19.98 -4.96
CA PHE A 111 -6.68 20.19 -5.88
C PHE A 111 -6.30 19.92 -7.34
N SER A 112 -5.03 19.69 -7.66
CA SER A 112 -4.63 19.16 -8.97
C SER A 112 -4.88 17.66 -9.07
N PHE A 113 -5.00 17.14 -10.28
CA PHE A 113 -5.11 15.72 -10.57
C PHE A 113 -4.48 15.41 -11.94
N SER A 114 -3.77 14.29 -12.04
CA SER A 114 -3.11 13.84 -13.26
C SER A 114 -3.98 12.86 -14.03
N VAL A 115 -4.32 13.20 -15.27
CA VAL A 115 -5.10 12.36 -16.21
C VAL A 115 -4.49 12.45 -17.60
N ASN A 116 -4.20 11.32 -18.23
CA ASN A 116 -3.65 11.23 -19.60
C ASN A 116 -2.46 12.18 -19.82
N SER A 117 -1.61 12.36 -18.80
CA SER A 117 -0.45 13.28 -18.79
C SER A 117 -0.76 14.78 -18.67
N ASN A 118 -2.03 15.17 -18.60
CA ASN A 118 -2.36 16.48 -18.06
C ASN A 118 -2.23 16.41 -16.54
N ASP A 119 -1.10 16.88 -16.03
CA ASP A 119 -0.76 16.90 -14.60
C ASP A 119 -1.42 18.08 -13.85
N ASN A 120 -2.34 18.81 -14.50
CA ASN A 120 -2.92 20.07 -14.03
C ASN A 120 -4.47 20.11 -14.10
N GLU A 121 -5.14 18.96 -14.27
CA GLU A 121 -6.61 18.91 -14.17
C GLU A 121 -7.05 19.26 -12.75
N GLU A 122 -8.22 19.87 -12.60
CA GLU A 122 -8.76 20.21 -11.28
C GLU A 122 -9.57 19.02 -10.73
N ASN A 123 -9.29 18.63 -9.48
CA ASN A 123 -10.14 17.73 -8.73
C ASN A 123 -11.41 18.47 -8.29
N SER A 124 -12.36 18.62 -9.21
CA SER A 124 -13.62 19.33 -8.96
C SER A 124 -14.41 18.71 -7.80
N LYS A 125 -14.27 17.40 -7.53
CA LYS A 125 -14.96 16.73 -6.42
C LYS A 125 -14.43 17.19 -5.06
N LEU A 126 -13.10 17.20 -4.88
CA LEU A 126 -12.49 17.75 -3.67
C LEU A 126 -12.74 19.26 -3.55
N LYS A 127 -12.63 20.01 -4.65
CA LYS A 127 -12.96 21.45 -4.66
C LYS A 127 -14.37 21.71 -4.18
N ASN A 128 -15.36 21.00 -4.71
CA ASN A 128 -16.75 21.19 -4.31
C ASN A 128 -16.94 20.88 -2.82
N TRP A 129 -16.40 19.76 -2.33
CA TRP A 129 -16.48 19.44 -0.89
C TRP A 129 -15.77 20.46 0.00
N ALA A 130 -14.63 20.99 -0.44
CA ALA A 130 -13.91 22.04 0.27
C ALA A 130 -14.71 23.36 0.30
N ASN A 131 -15.49 23.69 -0.74
CA ASN A 131 -16.24 24.95 -0.84
C ASN A 131 -17.67 24.90 -0.29
N GLU A 132 -18.35 23.75 -0.35
CA GLU A 132 -19.81 23.67 -0.14
C GLU A 132 -20.23 23.45 1.32
N SER A 133 -19.36 22.97 2.22
CA SER A 133 -19.78 22.64 3.61
C SER A 133 -18.66 22.64 4.66
N ASP A 134 -17.44 22.29 4.26
CA ASP A 134 -16.36 21.97 5.20
C ASP A 134 -15.36 23.13 5.37
N GLY A 135 -15.46 24.20 4.57
CA GLY A 135 -14.68 25.42 4.77
C GLY A 135 -13.21 25.28 4.42
N GLY A 136 -12.84 24.35 3.53
CA GLY A 136 -11.49 24.19 2.99
C GLY A 136 -10.53 23.35 3.83
N ILE A 137 -9.36 23.06 3.27
CA ILE A 137 -8.30 22.29 3.92
C ILE A 137 -7.47 23.24 4.78
N VAL A 138 -7.36 22.94 6.08
CA VAL A 138 -6.53 23.70 7.03
C VAL A 138 -5.38 22.90 7.61
N SER A 139 -5.48 21.57 7.59
CA SER A 139 -4.47 20.68 8.17
C SER A 139 -4.29 19.40 7.37
N VAL A 140 -3.16 18.75 7.58
CA VAL A 140 -2.84 17.43 7.03
C VAL A 140 -2.29 16.52 8.11
N LYS A 141 -2.67 15.25 8.08
CA LYS A 141 -2.23 14.25 9.08
C LYS A 141 -1.99 12.89 8.44
N ILE A 142 -1.08 12.11 9.02
CA ILE A 142 -1.00 10.67 8.75
C ILE A 142 -2.21 10.02 9.41
N LEU A 143 -2.91 9.15 8.69
CA LEU A 143 -3.96 8.31 9.25
C LEU A 143 -3.38 7.00 9.76
N TRP A 144 -2.56 6.36 8.93
CA TRP A 144 -1.89 5.12 9.28
C TRP A 144 -0.72 4.85 8.35
N GLN A 145 0.12 3.89 8.75
CA GLN A 145 1.26 3.37 8.00
C GLN A 145 1.51 1.89 8.31
N THR A 146 2.16 1.17 7.42
CA THR A 146 2.70 -0.18 7.68
C THR A 146 4.06 -0.09 8.38
N LYS A 147 4.55 -1.24 8.85
CA LYS A 147 6.00 -1.42 9.08
C LYS A 147 6.65 -2.07 7.87
N GLU A 148 7.98 -2.08 7.89
CA GLU A 148 8.87 -2.60 6.84
C GLU A 148 8.57 -4.01 6.34
N ASN A 149 8.20 -4.92 7.25
CA ASN A 149 8.00 -6.34 6.96
C ASN A 149 6.68 -6.84 7.57
N GLY A 150 5.58 -6.16 7.23
CA GLY A 150 4.27 -6.43 7.81
C GLY A 150 4.15 -5.78 9.19
N ASP A 151 4.23 -6.60 10.25
CA ASP A 151 4.13 -6.16 11.66
C ASP A 151 5.49 -5.88 12.31
N VAL A 152 6.57 -6.14 11.56
CA VAL A 152 7.95 -6.13 12.06
C VAL A 152 8.74 -5.00 11.42
N GLY A 153 9.62 -4.40 12.21
CA GLY A 153 10.52 -3.34 11.79
C GLY A 153 10.01 -1.95 12.13
N ASP A 154 10.60 -0.96 11.48
CA ASP A 154 10.30 0.45 11.71
C ASP A 154 9.08 0.92 10.88
N PRO A 155 8.36 1.95 11.36
CA PRO A 155 7.29 2.60 10.60
C PRO A 155 7.80 3.27 9.32
N VAL A 156 7.11 3.07 8.20
CA VAL A 156 7.64 3.44 6.86
C VAL A 156 7.54 4.93 6.53
N MET A 157 6.59 5.66 7.10
CA MET A 157 6.49 7.13 6.98
C MET A 157 7.38 7.82 8.01
N GLY A 158 7.65 7.17 9.15
CA GLY A 158 8.40 7.70 10.28
C GLY A 158 7.51 7.86 11.52
N ILE A 159 8.06 8.50 12.56
CA ILE A 159 7.35 8.79 13.82
C ILE A 159 7.12 10.30 13.90
N VAL A 160 5.89 10.70 14.20
CA VAL A 160 5.50 12.11 14.33
C VAL A 160 6.16 12.80 15.53
N ASN A 161 6.26 14.13 15.50
CA ASN A 161 6.79 14.91 16.63
C ASN A 161 5.97 14.64 17.90
N ALA A 162 4.64 14.72 17.77
CA ALA A 162 3.63 14.47 18.79
C ALA A 162 2.29 14.06 18.13
N GLU A 163 1.31 13.60 18.92
CA GLU A 163 -0.01 13.16 18.46
C GLU A 163 -0.76 14.20 17.59
N ASN A 164 -0.56 15.48 17.86
CA ASN A 164 -1.16 16.59 17.13
C ASN A 164 -0.15 17.40 16.28
N ASP A 165 1.11 16.97 16.22
CA ASP A 165 2.16 17.61 15.42
C ASP A 165 2.81 16.57 14.49
N HIS A 166 2.27 16.50 13.28
CA HIS A 166 2.76 15.62 12.22
C HIS A 166 3.71 16.33 11.25
N THR A 167 4.08 17.60 11.55
CA THR A 167 4.73 18.50 10.59
C THR A 167 6.08 17.99 10.09
N ASN A 168 6.73 17.08 10.80
CA ASN A 168 7.98 16.45 10.37
C ASN A 168 7.80 15.44 9.21
N ILE A 169 6.59 14.90 9.03
CA ILE A 169 6.27 13.91 8.01
C ILE A 169 5.32 14.50 6.97
N VAL A 170 4.26 15.19 7.41
CA VAL A 170 3.32 15.90 6.54
C VAL A 170 3.11 17.33 6.99
N ASP A 171 3.22 18.27 6.08
CA ASP A 171 3.00 19.71 6.33
C ASP A 171 2.19 20.30 5.17
N ILE A 172 1.52 21.41 5.43
CA ILE A 172 0.70 22.12 4.44
C ILE A 172 1.04 23.60 4.52
N LYS A 173 1.24 24.25 3.36
CA LYS A 173 1.50 25.68 3.27
C LYS A 173 0.69 26.30 2.15
N ARG A 174 0.20 27.51 2.40
CA ARG A 174 -0.29 28.40 1.34
C ARG A 174 0.88 29.01 0.58
N ASN A 175 0.67 29.31 -0.69
CA ASN A 175 1.66 30.00 -1.53
C ASN A 175 1.86 31.46 -1.08
N ASP A 176 0.82 32.09 -0.55
CA ASP A 176 0.83 33.48 -0.04
C ASP A 176 1.22 33.60 1.44
N ASN A 177 1.53 32.47 2.10
CA ASN A 177 1.87 32.38 3.52
C ASN A 177 0.80 32.89 4.51
N LEU A 178 -0.46 33.04 4.09
CA LEU A 178 -1.54 33.35 5.03
C LEU A 178 -1.79 32.17 5.99
N ASP A 179 -2.41 32.46 7.13
CA ASP A 179 -2.77 31.45 8.12
C ASP A 179 -3.90 30.56 7.58
N LEU A 180 -3.68 29.24 7.57
CA LEU A 180 -4.63 28.25 7.04
C LEU A 180 -5.95 28.18 7.81
N MET A 181 -5.97 28.52 9.10
CA MET A 181 -7.20 28.53 9.91
C MET A 181 -8.13 29.68 9.53
N THR A 182 -7.58 30.78 9.01
CA THR A 182 -8.36 31.95 8.56
C THR A 182 -8.50 32.02 7.04
N SER A 183 -7.57 31.41 6.31
CA SER A 183 -7.54 31.33 4.85
C SER A 183 -7.33 29.87 4.40
N PRO A 184 -8.33 28.98 4.53
CA PRO A 184 -8.21 27.58 4.13
C PRO A 184 -7.90 27.41 2.63
N LEU A 185 -7.32 26.26 2.24
CA LEU A 185 -7.20 25.92 0.82
C LEU A 185 -8.56 25.42 0.30
N THR A 186 -9.07 26.05 -0.75
CA THR A 186 -10.36 25.76 -1.38
C THR A 186 -10.26 25.49 -2.88
N GLY A 187 -9.07 25.60 -3.46
CA GLY A 187 -8.86 25.35 -4.88
C GLY A 187 -7.39 25.25 -5.27
N LYS A 188 -7.18 24.95 -6.55
CA LYS A 188 -5.87 24.80 -7.17
C LYS A 188 -5.04 26.07 -7.07
N ASP A 189 -3.72 25.92 -7.09
CA ASP A 189 -2.70 26.97 -7.06
C ASP A 189 -2.68 27.86 -5.80
N GLN A 190 -3.43 27.49 -4.75
CA GLN A 190 -3.45 28.24 -3.48
C GLN A 190 -2.37 27.78 -2.48
N GLY A 191 -1.92 26.53 -2.57
CA GLY A 191 -0.97 25.95 -1.62
C GLY A 191 -0.56 24.53 -1.97
N ARG A 192 0.28 23.93 -1.12
CA ARG A 192 0.84 22.60 -1.33
C ARG A 192 0.84 21.78 -0.04
N ILE A 193 0.70 20.48 -0.20
CA ILE A 193 0.98 19.47 0.82
C ILE A 193 2.39 18.97 0.59
N PHE A 194 3.18 18.87 1.66
CA PHE A 194 4.56 18.42 1.67
C PHE A 194 4.65 17.13 2.47
N CYS A 195 5.37 16.15 1.93
CA CYS A 195 5.54 14.83 2.51
C CYS A 195 7.02 14.46 2.59
N ARG A 196 7.41 13.80 3.69
CA ARG A 196 8.69 13.11 3.88
C ARG A 196 8.42 11.68 4.30
N VAL A 197 9.18 10.73 3.80
CA VAL A 197 9.07 9.32 4.21
C VAL A 197 10.36 8.87 4.90
N ALA A 198 10.28 7.84 5.74
CA ALA A 198 11.42 7.43 6.55
C ALA A 198 12.58 6.93 5.67
N PRO A 199 13.82 7.39 5.92
CA PRO A 199 15.00 6.75 5.35
C PRO A 199 15.25 5.40 6.03
N ASN A 200 16.00 4.51 5.38
CA ASN A 200 16.45 3.23 5.94
C ASN A 200 15.32 2.24 6.28
N THR A 201 14.28 2.22 5.44
CA THR A 201 13.22 1.20 5.45
C THR A 201 13.29 0.28 4.24
N THR A 202 12.50 -0.79 4.21
CA THR A 202 12.43 -1.73 3.07
C THR A 202 11.21 -1.50 2.19
N GLY A 203 10.47 -0.41 2.42
CA GLY A 203 9.24 -0.08 1.71
C GLY A 203 7.99 -0.52 2.47
N GLY A 204 6.83 -0.09 1.96
CA GLY A 204 5.53 -0.29 2.57
C GLY A 204 4.54 0.76 2.10
N SER A 205 3.56 1.10 2.94
CA SER A 205 2.58 2.13 2.60
C SER A 205 2.12 2.94 3.79
N GLY A 206 1.73 4.18 3.53
CA GLY A 206 1.00 5.02 4.46
C GLY A 206 -0.17 5.72 3.79
N VAL A 207 -1.10 6.22 4.60
CA VAL A 207 -2.18 7.08 4.13
C VAL A 207 -2.15 8.39 4.90
N ILE A 208 -2.25 9.48 4.15
CA ILE A 208 -2.36 10.83 4.68
C ILE A 208 -3.75 11.39 4.37
N SER A 209 -4.23 12.32 5.17
CA SER A 209 -5.52 13.00 4.98
C SER A 209 -5.41 14.49 5.07
N ALA A 210 -6.15 15.19 4.22
CA ALA A 210 -6.44 16.61 4.34
C ALA A 210 -7.73 16.81 5.14
N CYS A 211 -7.70 17.71 6.12
CA CYS A 211 -8.82 17.93 7.03
C CYS A 211 -9.26 19.40 7.05
N ASP A 212 -10.54 19.59 7.35
CA ASP A 212 -11.11 20.89 7.63
C ASP A 212 -10.79 21.39 9.06
N ALA A 213 -11.30 22.58 9.41
CA ALA A 213 -11.11 23.18 10.74
C ALA A 213 -11.82 22.42 11.88
N LYS A 214 -12.72 21.48 11.58
CA LYS A 214 -13.41 20.60 12.53
C LYS A 214 -12.76 19.22 12.60
N ASP A 215 -11.60 19.04 11.95
CA ASP A 215 -10.86 17.78 11.84
C ASP A 215 -11.57 16.68 11.02
N ASN A 216 -12.58 17.04 10.21
CA ASN A 216 -13.20 16.11 9.27
C ASN A 216 -12.30 15.91 8.05
N ILE A 217 -12.19 14.65 7.60
CA ILE A 217 -11.39 14.31 6.43
C ILE A 217 -12.11 14.76 5.15
N LEU A 218 -11.43 15.56 4.34
CA LEU A 218 -11.90 16.00 3.03
C LEU A 218 -11.47 15.02 1.94
N TRP A 219 -10.22 14.59 2.00
CA TRP A 219 -9.60 13.66 1.05
C TRP A 219 -8.45 12.92 1.73
N SER A 220 -8.03 11.80 1.13
CA SER A 220 -6.88 11.03 1.58
C SER A 220 -6.07 10.53 0.39
N TRP A 221 -4.78 10.30 0.61
CA TRP A 221 -3.85 9.84 -0.42
C TRP A 221 -3.02 8.67 0.08
N HIS A 222 -2.80 7.70 -0.80
CA HIS A 222 -1.92 6.56 -0.57
C HIS A 222 -0.48 6.94 -0.90
N ILE A 223 0.42 6.79 0.06
CA ILE A 223 1.85 6.94 -0.14
C ILE A 223 2.44 5.54 -0.22
N TRP A 224 2.75 5.07 -1.43
CA TRP A 224 3.40 3.78 -1.67
C TRP A 224 4.92 3.98 -1.67
N ILE A 225 5.56 3.51 -0.60
CA ILE A 225 6.99 3.65 -0.41
C ILE A 225 7.67 2.42 -1.00
N THR A 226 8.41 2.60 -2.08
CA THR A 226 9.00 1.51 -2.85
C THR A 226 10.18 1.98 -3.70
N ASP A 227 11.12 1.08 -3.96
CA ASP A 227 12.18 1.28 -4.95
C ASP A 227 11.70 1.02 -6.40
N TYR A 228 10.51 0.45 -6.56
CA TYR A 228 9.83 0.24 -7.83
C TYR A 228 9.45 1.58 -8.46
N ASN A 229 10.05 1.88 -9.60
CA ASN A 229 9.91 3.15 -10.28
C ASN A 229 10.00 2.98 -11.81
N PRO A 230 9.13 2.17 -12.43
CA PRO A 230 9.09 2.03 -13.89
C PRO A 230 8.79 3.38 -14.55
N ASP A 231 9.23 3.54 -15.81
CA ASP A 231 8.79 4.68 -16.61
C ASP A 231 7.26 4.68 -16.73
N ARG A 232 6.63 5.83 -16.50
CA ARG A 232 5.18 6.03 -16.64
C ARG A 232 4.70 6.16 -18.09
N THR A 233 5.61 6.01 -19.05
CA THR A 233 5.34 6.10 -20.49
C THR A 233 5.99 4.94 -21.25
N GLY A 234 5.56 4.73 -22.49
CA GLY A 234 6.27 3.93 -23.47
C GLY A 234 5.68 2.54 -23.66
N ASN A 235 5.30 2.23 -24.90
CA ASN A 235 4.54 1.04 -25.28
C ASN A 235 5.42 -0.21 -25.54
N PHE A 236 6.24 -0.61 -24.55
CA PHE A 236 7.13 -1.76 -24.66
C PHE A 236 7.37 -2.45 -23.32
N ASN A 237 7.74 -3.73 -23.38
CA ASN A 237 8.08 -4.56 -22.23
C ASN A 237 9.42 -4.13 -21.62
N VAL A 238 9.53 -4.08 -20.29
CA VAL A 238 10.80 -3.91 -19.57
C VAL A 238 10.97 -5.07 -18.60
N LEU A 239 12.07 -5.80 -18.75
CA LEU A 239 12.41 -6.97 -17.94
C LEU A 239 13.44 -6.67 -16.86
N GLU A 240 14.39 -5.77 -17.13
CA GLU A 240 15.45 -5.43 -16.19
C GLU A 240 15.76 -3.92 -16.21
N PRO A 241 16.21 -3.34 -15.08
CA PRO A 241 16.30 -3.98 -13.76
C PRO A 241 14.91 -4.28 -13.16
N ALA A 242 14.82 -5.23 -12.23
CA ALA A 242 13.57 -5.65 -11.58
C ALA A 242 12.69 -4.50 -11.06
N ASN A 243 13.28 -3.41 -10.56
CA ASN A 243 12.58 -2.24 -10.05
C ASN A 243 12.08 -1.26 -11.15
N LYS A 244 12.36 -1.54 -12.42
CA LYS A 244 11.89 -0.79 -13.60
C LYS A 244 10.94 -1.59 -14.49
N ARG A 245 10.61 -2.83 -14.11
CA ARG A 245 9.80 -3.74 -14.91
C ARG A 245 8.41 -3.18 -15.19
N LYS A 246 7.93 -3.41 -16.40
CA LYS A 246 6.55 -3.19 -16.83
C LYS A 246 6.23 -4.20 -17.92
N GLN A 247 5.05 -4.80 -17.87
CA GLN A 247 4.72 -6.01 -18.60
C GLN A 247 3.77 -5.68 -19.76
N LYS A 248 4.22 -5.88 -21.01
CA LYS A 248 3.35 -5.74 -22.18
C LYS A 248 2.71 -7.08 -22.52
N TYR A 249 1.42 -7.20 -22.24
CA TYR A 249 0.66 -8.44 -22.42
C TYR A 249 0.27 -8.65 -23.88
N ILE A 250 0.71 -9.75 -24.49
CA ILE A 250 0.53 -10.07 -25.92
C ILE A 250 0.07 -11.53 -26.03
N GLY A 251 -0.84 -11.83 -26.95
CA GLY A 251 -1.31 -13.19 -27.19
C GLY A 251 -2.83 -13.28 -27.21
N ASN A 252 -3.35 -14.47 -27.54
CA ASN A 252 -4.79 -14.74 -27.66
C ASN A 252 -5.55 -13.74 -28.57
N SER A 253 -4.86 -13.22 -29.60
CA SER A 253 -5.35 -12.16 -30.49
C SER A 253 -5.88 -10.93 -29.75
N ALA A 254 -5.30 -10.62 -28.58
CA ALA A 254 -5.64 -9.42 -27.82
C ALA A 254 -5.28 -8.15 -28.63
N PRO A 255 -6.10 -7.08 -28.57
CA PRO A 255 -5.73 -5.79 -29.11
C PRO A 255 -4.40 -5.29 -28.51
N ASP A 256 -3.66 -4.46 -29.26
CA ASP A 256 -2.49 -3.80 -28.70
C ASP A 256 -2.89 -2.97 -27.48
N GLN A 257 -2.04 -3.00 -26.47
CA GLN A 257 -2.28 -2.38 -25.18
C GLN A 257 -0.98 -1.90 -24.57
N LEU A 258 -1.12 -0.92 -23.68
CA LEU A 258 0.02 -0.40 -22.94
C LEU A 258 0.50 -1.39 -21.86
N PRO A 259 1.77 -1.30 -21.47
CA PRO A 259 2.31 -2.09 -20.37
C PRO A 259 1.56 -1.92 -19.04
N MET A 260 1.42 -3.03 -18.31
CA MET A 260 1.00 -3.06 -16.91
C MET A 260 2.19 -2.99 -15.96
N MET A 261 1.95 -2.61 -14.72
CA MET A 261 2.92 -2.80 -13.65
C MET A 261 3.24 -4.29 -13.45
N ASP A 262 4.45 -4.62 -12.99
CA ASP A 262 4.86 -6.00 -12.70
C ASP A 262 4.25 -6.57 -11.40
N ARG A 263 3.61 -5.71 -10.58
CA ARG A 263 3.10 -6.02 -9.24
C ARG A 263 1.80 -5.30 -8.94
N ASN A 264 1.12 -5.74 -7.89
CA ASN A 264 -0.11 -5.12 -7.43
C ASN A 264 0.17 -3.77 -6.74
N LEU A 265 -0.83 -2.88 -6.71
CA LEU A 265 -0.71 -1.57 -6.10
C LEU A 265 -0.42 -1.69 -4.59
N GLY A 266 0.67 -1.06 -4.14
CA GLY A 266 1.14 -1.14 -2.76
C GLY A 266 1.93 -2.41 -2.42
N ALA A 267 2.21 -3.29 -3.37
CA ALA A 267 3.04 -4.47 -3.15
C ALA A 267 4.50 -4.08 -2.89
N ILE A 268 5.21 -4.88 -2.09
CA ILE A 268 6.64 -4.65 -1.82
C ILE A 268 7.47 -5.08 -3.03
N THR A 269 7.12 -6.23 -3.62
CA THR A 269 7.88 -6.83 -4.72
C THR A 269 6.97 -7.42 -5.80
N GLY A 270 7.51 -7.53 -7.01
CA GLY A 270 6.94 -8.28 -8.13
C GLY A 270 7.88 -9.43 -8.48
N TYR A 271 7.33 -10.56 -8.93
CA TYR A 271 8.15 -11.69 -9.40
C TYR A 271 7.68 -12.12 -10.79
N ASP A 272 8.64 -12.57 -11.58
CA ASP A 272 8.44 -13.30 -12.84
C ASP A 272 8.46 -14.82 -12.65
N THR A 273 8.92 -15.28 -11.49
CA THR A 273 9.02 -16.68 -11.07
C THR A 273 8.29 -16.92 -9.76
N ILE A 274 8.14 -18.19 -9.35
CA ILE A 274 7.45 -18.53 -8.10
C ILE A 274 8.33 -18.14 -6.91
N PRO A 275 7.84 -17.28 -5.98
CA PRO A 275 8.62 -16.88 -4.81
C PRO A 275 8.87 -18.07 -3.87
N PRO A 276 10.07 -18.16 -3.24
CA PRO A 276 10.52 -19.37 -2.57
C PRO A 276 9.85 -19.65 -1.22
N THR A 277 9.28 -18.64 -0.57
CA THR A 277 8.69 -18.78 0.79
C THR A 277 7.32 -18.12 0.88
N PRO A 278 6.45 -18.52 1.82
CA PRO A 278 5.15 -17.87 2.02
C PRO A 278 5.26 -16.37 2.30
N LEU A 279 6.34 -15.93 2.97
CA LEU A 279 6.60 -14.51 3.21
C LEU A 279 6.90 -13.76 1.90
N GLU A 280 7.77 -14.29 1.04
CA GLU A 280 8.06 -13.66 -0.26
C GLU A 280 6.82 -13.66 -1.16
N LYS A 281 5.99 -14.71 -1.11
CA LYS A 281 4.68 -14.75 -1.77
C LYS A 281 3.75 -13.66 -1.24
N SER A 282 3.72 -13.40 0.07
CA SER A 282 2.89 -12.36 0.68
C SER A 282 3.33 -10.93 0.32
N LYS A 283 4.63 -10.70 0.07
CA LYS A 283 5.17 -9.40 -0.37
C LYS A 283 4.61 -8.93 -1.73
N THR A 284 3.96 -9.79 -2.49
CA THR A 284 3.35 -9.44 -3.79
C THR A 284 1.88 -9.02 -3.68
N ASN A 285 1.23 -9.14 -2.51
CA ASN A 285 -0.21 -8.94 -2.36
C ASN A 285 -0.63 -7.49 -2.68
N GLY A 286 0.05 -6.53 -2.08
CA GLY A 286 -0.38 -5.13 -2.05
C GLY A 286 -1.62 -4.96 -1.17
N PHE A 287 -2.49 -4.03 -1.54
CA PHE A 287 -3.74 -3.74 -0.82
C PHE A 287 -4.98 -4.08 -1.63
N HIS A 288 -6.11 -4.12 -0.93
CA HIS A 288 -7.42 -4.42 -1.51
C HIS A 288 -8.27 -3.16 -1.62
N TYR A 289 -9.11 -3.10 -2.65
CA TYR A 289 -9.92 -1.95 -2.98
C TYR A 289 -11.35 -2.41 -3.29
N GLN A 290 -12.33 -1.70 -2.73
CA GLN A 290 -13.73 -1.86 -3.14
C GLN A 290 -13.91 -1.21 -4.50
N TRP A 291 -14.69 -1.82 -5.40
CA TRP A 291 -14.80 -1.32 -6.77
C TRP A 291 -15.29 0.13 -6.77
N GLY A 292 -14.69 1.02 -7.55
CA GLY A 292 -15.07 2.45 -7.61
C GLY A 292 -14.53 3.32 -6.46
N ARG A 293 -13.73 2.78 -5.53
CA ARG A 293 -13.20 3.52 -4.37
C ARG A 293 -11.68 3.68 -4.43
N LYS A 294 -11.17 4.89 -4.18
CA LYS A 294 -9.71 5.13 -4.14
C LYS A 294 -9.03 4.62 -2.86
N ASP A 295 -9.78 4.48 -1.77
CA ASP A 295 -9.23 4.10 -0.46
C ASP A 295 -8.98 2.60 -0.37
N LEU A 296 -7.96 2.23 0.39
CA LEU A 296 -7.39 0.89 0.43
C LEU A 296 -7.57 0.18 1.78
N PHE A 297 -7.63 -1.15 1.71
CA PHE A 297 -7.83 -2.06 2.84
C PHE A 297 -6.69 -3.07 2.95
N PRO A 298 -6.29 -3.44 4.18
CA PRO A 298 -5.30 -4.47 4.43
C PRO A 298 -5.57 -5.77 3.67
N SER A 299 -4.52 -6.36 3.12
CA SER A 299 -4.53 -7.72 2.58
C SER A 299 -3.96 -8.70 3.62
N SER A 300 -3.94 -9.99 3.26
CA SER A 300 -3.16 -10.99 3.99
C SER A 300 -1.66 -10.67 3.89
N TYR A 301 -0.90 -11.03 4.91
CA TYR A 301 0.56 -10.95 4.93
C TYR A 301 1.12 -11.98 5.91
N SER A 302 1.54 -13.16 5.42
CA SER A 302 1.93 -14.28 6.27
C SER A 302 3.24 -14.93 5.85
N SER A 303 3.97 -15.43 6.85
CA SER A 303 5.09 -16.35 6.68
C SER A 303 4.67 -17.84 6.73
N LEU A 304 3.37 -18.12 6.80
CA LEU A 304 2.79 -19.46 6.87
C LEU A 304 1.86 -19.70 5.68
N ASP A 305 1.76 -20.96 5.25
CA ASP A 305 0.71 -21.40 4.34
C ASP A 305 -0.59 -21.59 5.15
N LEU A 306 -1.59 -20.77 4.86
CA LEU A 306 -2.88 -20.77 5.55
C LEU A 306 -3.99 -20.34 4.58
N ASN A 307 -5.20 -20.80 4.84
CA ASN A 307 -6.36 -20.51 3.99
C ASN A 307 -7.30 -19.46 4.58
N THR A 308 -7.21 -19.16 5.87
CA THR A 308 -8.15 -18.26 6.55
C THR A 308 -7.48 -17.54 7.72
N ILE A 309 -7.84 -16.27 7.90
CA ILE A 309 -7.48 -15.44 9.04
C ILE A 309 -8.79 -14.97 9.68
N LEU A 310 -8.95 -15.25 10.97
CA LEU A 310 -10.17 -14.97 11.74
C LEU A 310 -9.99 -13.71 12.59
N GLY A 311 -11.09 -13.04 12.91
CA GLY A 311 -11.10 -11.87 13.81
C GLY A 311 -10.42 -10.65 13.21
N VAL A 312 -10.55 -10.43 11.90
CA VAL A 312 -9.92 -9.30 11.18
C VAL A 312 -10.38 -7.94 11.73
N ASN A 313 -11.58 -7.88 12.31
CA ASN A 313 -12.15 -6.72 12.98
C ASN A 313 -11.73 -6.56 14.46
N SER A 314 -10.76 -7.34 14.94
CA SER A 314 -10.23 -7.25 16.30
C SER A 314 -9.70 -5.86 16.62
N THR A 315 -9.76 -5.47 17.90
CA THR A 315 -9.13 -4.25 18.41
C THR A 315 -7.63 -4.40 18.65
N ASP A 316 -7.11 -5.64 18.63
CA ASP A 316 -5.69 -5.97 18.75
C ASP A 316 -5.10 -6.37 17.39
N PRO A 317 -3.77 -6.24 17.18
CA PRO A 317 -3.11 -6.65 15.94
C PRO A 317 -3.45 -8.08 15.54
N VAL A 318 -3.97 -8.24 14.31
CA VAL A 318 -4.38 -9.54 13.79
C VAL A 318 -3.20 -10.21 13.10
N LYS A 319 -2.75 -11.34 13.63
CA LYS A 319 -1.64 -12.10 13.05
C LYS A 319 -1.95 -12.47 11.60
N ASN A 320 -0.94 -12.40 10.74
CA ASN A 320 -1.01 -12.73 9.31
C ASN A 320 -1.76 -11.73 8.43
N MET A 321 -2.16 -10.57 8.95
CA MET A 321 -2.67 -9.44 8.16
C MET A 321 -1.57 -8.41 7.92
N LEU A 322 -1.67 -7.65 6.83
CA LEU A 322 -0.87 -6.45 6.64
C LEU A 322 -1.39 -5.34 7.55
N ASN A 323 -1.05 -5.37 8.84
CA ASN A 323 -1.64 -4.45 9.80
C ASN A 323 -1.21 -3.00 9.56
N ARG A 324 -2.06 -2.11 10.08
CA ARG A 324 -1.90 -0.66 10.01
C ARG A 324 -1.57 -0.14 11.40
N TYR A 325 -0.61 0.76 11.47
CA TYR A 325 -0.19 1.44 12.68
C TYR A 325 -0.40 2.94 12.55
N GLY A 326 -0.65 3.60 13.67
CA GLY A 326 -0.88 5.03 13.74
C GLY A 326 0.35 5.87 13.40
N PRO A 327 0.23 7.19 13.53
CA PRO A 327 1.34 8.13 13.27
C PRO A 327 2.55 7.95 14.18
N ASP A 328 2.36 7.33 15.35
CA ASP A 328 3.42 6.94 16.29
C ASP A 328 4.20 5.68 15.84
N GLY A 329 3.69 4.95 14.84
CA GLY A 329 4.25 3.68 14.37
C GLY A 329 4.03 2.49 15.30
N LEU A 330 3.25 2.66 16.37
CA LEU A 330 3.06 1.67 17.43
C LEU A 330 1.58 1.30 17.63
N LYS A 331 0.70 2.29 17.68
CA LYS A 331 -0.73 2.07 17.93
C LYS A 331 -1.38 1.36 16.76
N TYR A 332 -1.92 0.18 16.99
CA TYR A 332 -2.66 -0.56 15.96
C TYR A 332 -3.94 0.18 15.54
N ILE A 333 -4.25 0.14 14.24
CA ILE A 333 -5.46 0.68 13.64
C ILE A 333 -6.32 -0.48 13.11
N PRO A 334 -7.40 -0.85 13.83
CA PRO A 334 -8.29 -1.94 13.47
C PRO A 334 -8.87 -1.86 12.06
N CYS A 335 -9.27 -3.01 11.53
CA CYS A 335 -10.12 -3.06 10.35
C CYS A 335 -11.59 -2.90 10.77
N ASP A 336 -12.12 -1.68 10.71
CA ASP A 336 -13.53 -1.42 11.00
C ASP A 336 -14.40 -1.78 9.79
N THR A 337 -15.45 -2.55 10.03
CA THR A 337 -16.40 -3.00 9.02
C THR A 337 -17.82 -2.59 9.42
N ARG A 338 -18.59 -2.03 8.48
CA ARG A 338 -19.97 -1.60 8.74
C ARG A 338 -20.93 -2.28 7.78
N THR A 339 -21.97 -2.91 8.35
CA THR A 339 -23.03 -3.60 7.61
C THR A 339 -24.06 -2.60 7.04
N GLU A 340 -23.57 -1.59 6.32
CA GLU A 340 -24.36 -0.55 5.67
C GLU A 340 -23.68 -0.10 4.38
N SER A 341 -24.45 0.59 3.52
CA SER A 341 -23.86 1.35 2.41
C SER A 341 -23.59 2.79 2.87
N ALA A 342 -22.62 3.44 2.24
CA ALA A 342 -22.31 4.85 2.48
C ALA A 342 -22.37 5.65 1.19
N THR A 343 -22.65 6.95 1.29
CA THR A 343 -22.39 7.87 0.16
C THR A 343 -20.89 7.94 -0.09
N LEU A 344 -20.47 8.34 -1.29
CA LEU A 344 -19.05 8.52 -1.59
C LEU A 344 -18.41 9.51 -0.62
N ARG A 345 -19.10 10.61 -0.28
CA ARG A 345 -18.64 11.60 0.70
C ARG A 345 -18.39 10.98 2.07
N LYS A 346 -19.37 10.22 2.60
CA LYS A 346 -19.25 9.56 3.91
C LYS A 346 -18.11 8.54 3.91
N ALA A 347 -17.92 7.80 2.82
CA ALA A 347 -16.82 6.86 2.69
C ALA A 347 -15.44 7.56 2.65
N TYR A 348 -15.33 8.72 1.99
CA TYR A 348 -14.06 9.46 1.88
C TYR A 348 -13.73 10.23 3.16
N GLN A 349 -14.74 10.61 3.95
CA GLN A 349 -14.58 11.08 5.33
C GLN A 349 -14.09 9.96 6.27
N ASN A 350 -14.30 8.69 5.90
CA ASN A 350 -13.97 7.51 6.72
C ASN A 350 -13.18 6.47 5.91
N PRO A 351 -11.95 6.81 5.45
CA PRO A 351 -11.20 6.01 4.48
C PRO A 351 -10.76 4.64 5.02
N THR A 352 -10.79 4.43 6.34
CA THR A 352 -10.41 3.16 6.99
C THR A 352 -11.59 2.20 7.18
N ILE A 353 -12.82 2.66 7.01
CA ILE A 353 -14.04 1.88 7.22
C ILE A 353 -14.41 1.12 5.94
N TYR A 354 -14.57 -0.19 6.09
CA TYR A 354 -15.06 -1.09 5.07
C TYR A 354 -16.60 -1.13 5.12
N TYR A 355 -17.26 -0.60 4.10
CA TYR A 355 -18.72 -0.58 4.03
C TYR A 355 -19.23 -1.77 3.23
N TYR A 356 -20.21 -2.52 3.74
CA TYR A 356 -20.80 -3.61 2.99
C TYR A 356 -22.27 -3.78 3.32
N LYS A 357 -23.14 -3.76 2.30
CA LYS A 357 -24.55 -4.09 2.44
C LYS A 357 -25.00 -4.92 1.24
N GLY A 358 -24.93 -6.25 1.40
CA GLY A 358 -25.14 -7.17 0.28
C GLY A 358 -24.15 -6.87 -0.85
N ILE A 359 -24.68 -6.44 -2.00
CA ILE A 359 -23.92 -6.33 -3.26
C ILE A 359 -23.11 -5.04 -3.43
N ALA A 360 -23.37 -4.00 -2.64
CA ALA A 360 -22.76 -2.68 -2.84
C ALA A 360 -22.32 -2.01 -1.53
N TRP A 361 -21.16 -1.36 -1.57
CA TRP A 361 -20.69 -0.50 -0.48
C TRP A 361 -21.22 0.92 -0.60
N CYS A 362 -21.52 1.39 -1.81
CA CYS A 362 -21.92 2.77 -2.07
C CYS A 362 -23.43 2.91 -2.32
N SER A 363 -24.03 3.98 -1.81
CA SER A 363 -25.44 4.32 -2.03
C SER A 363 -25.68 5.37 -3.13
N ASP A 364 -24.62 5.94 -3.71
CA ASP A 364 -24.75 6.99 -4.74
C ASP A 364 -25.22 6.38 -6.07
N SER A 365 -26.13 7.06 -6.76
CA SER A 365 -26.77 6.54 -7.98
C SER A 365 -25.83 6.47 -9.19
N ASP A 366 -24.79 7.30 -9.22
CA ASP A 366 -23.77 7.37 -10.28
C ASP A 366 -22.56 6.48 -10.01
N PHE A 367 -22.62 5.61 -8.99
CA PHE A 367 -21.52 4.76 -8.54
C PHE A 367 -20.85 3.94 -9.66
N SER A 368 -21.61 3.47 -10.65
CA SER A 368 -21.07 2.71 -11.79
C SER A 368 -20.13 3.51 -12.70
N SER A 369 -20.08 4.84 -12.55
CA SER A 369 -19.19 5.73 -13.28
C SER A 369 -17.90 6.07 -12.54
N PHE A 370 -17.75 5.58 -11.30
CA PHE A 370 -16.63 5.96 -10.44
C PHE A 370 -15.29 5.50 -10.99
N TRP A 371 -15.20 4.33 -11.62
CA TRP A 371 -14.07 3.90 -12.44
C TRP A 371 -14.51 3.74 -13.90
N LYS A 372 -13.59 3.98 -14.84
CA LYS A 372 -13.89 3.94 -16.29
C LYS A 372 -12.77 3.24 -17.08
N PRO A 373 -13.11 2.31 -17.99
CA PRO A 373 -12.15 1.53 -18.80
C PRO A 373 -11.09 2.32 -19.57
N ASP A 374 -11.44 3.50 -20.07
CA ASP A 374 -10.59 4.28 -20.98
C ASP A 374 -10.26 5.68 -20.43
N LEU A 375 -10.57 5.94 -19.16
CA LEU A 375 -10.33 7.24 -18.53
C LEU A 375 -10.03 7.08 -17.04
N LYS A 376 -8.90 7.63 -16.60
CA LYS A 376 -8.60 7.77 -15.18
C LYS A 376 -9.53 8.79 -14.54
N THR A 377 -10.29 8.38 -13.54
CA THR A 377 -11.19 9.25 -12.78
C THR A 377 -10.54 9.70 -11.48
N VAL A 378 -11.11 10.70 -10.82
CA VAL A 378 -10.69 11.11 -9.46
C VAL A 378 -10.89 10.02 -8.39
N ASN A 379 -11.58 8.91 -8.70
CA ASN A 379 -11.72 7.77 -7.79
C ASN A 379 -10.75 6.63 -8.13
N ASP A 380 -9.99 6.73 -9.24
CA ASP A 380 -8.98 5.74 -9.62
C ASP A 380 -7.80 5.82 -8.63
N PRO A 381 -7.42 4.71 -7.97
CA PRO A 381 -6.37 4.72 -6.95
C PRO A 381 -4.94 4.75 -7.53
N CYS A 382 -4.76 4.59 -8.84
CA CYS A 382 -3.43 4.42 -9.44
C CYS A 382 -2.58 5.70 -9.40
N PRO A 383 -1.24 5.58 -9.35
CA PRO A 383 -0.33 6.72 -9.40
C PRO A 383 -0.40 7.51 -10.70
N ALA A 384 0.12 8.74 -10.72
CA ALA A 384 0.15 9.57 -11.93
C ALA A 384 0.84 8.86 -13.12
N GLY A 385 0.20 8.88 -14.30
CA GLY A 385 0.64 8.14 -15.50
C GLY A 385 0.16 6.69 -15.55
N TRP A 386 -0.56 6.23 -14.54
CA TRP A 386 -1.13 4.89 -14.44
C TRP A 386 -2.63 4.96 -14.12
N ARG A 387 -3.39 3.99 -14.62
CA ARG A 387 -4.83 3.85 -14.40
C ARG A 387 -5.21 2.39 -14.19
N LEU A 388 -6.45 2.16 -13.84
CA LEU A 388 -7.00 0.81 -13.82
C LEU A 388 -7.08 0.21 -15.25
N PRO A 389 -6.76 -1.09 -15.40
CA PRO A 389 -6.91 -1.81 -16.66
C PRO A 389 -8.38 -2.10 -16.95
N LYS A 390 -8.74 -2.16 -18.23
CA LYS A 390 -10.03 -2.70 -18.67
C LYS A 390 -9.98 -4.23 -18.75
N LYS A 391 -11.14 -4.88 -18.75
CA LYS A 391 -11.28 -6.34 -18.81
C LYS A 391 -10.52 -6.99 -19.97
N GLU A 392 -10.50 -6.34 -21.13
CA GLU A 392 -9.77 -6.79 -22.33
C GLU A 392 -8.26 -6.88 -22.12
N ASN A 393 -7.70 -6.09 -21.19
CA ASN A 393 -6.26 -6.03 -21.01
C ASN A 393 -5.67 -7.34 -20.47
N PHE A 394 -6.49 -8.18 -19.84
CA PHE A 394 -6.06 -9.49 -19.34
C PHE A 394 -6.16 -10.60 -20.38
N ARG A 395 -6.74 -10.35 -21.57
CA ARG A 395 -7.04 -11.38 -22.58
C ARG A 395 -5.85 -12.24 -22.99
N ALA A 396 -4.64 -11.68 -23.00
CA ALA A 396 -3.40 -12.40 -23.33
C ALA A 396 -3.10 -13.58 -22.38
N LEU A 397 -3.64 -13.57 -21.16
CA LEU A 397 -3.43 -14.62 -20.17
C LEU A 397 -4.31 -15.87 -20.41
N PHE A 398 -5.09 -15.88 -21.49
CA PHE A 398 -6.11 -16.88 -21.76
C PHE A 398 -5.88 -17.65 -23.06
N LYS A 399 -6.51 -18.82 -23.19
CA LYS A 399 -6.68 -19.57 -24.46
C LYS A 399 -8.15 -19.48 -24.87
N GLY A 400 -8.43 -18.84 -26.00
CA GLY A 400 -9.80 -18.65 -26.50
C GLY A 400 -10.56 -17.59 -25.71
N ASP A 401 -11.82 -17.84 -25.40
CA ASP A 401 -12.71 -16.86 -24.78
C ASP A 401 -12.27 -16.48 -23.37
N TYR A 402 -11.93 -15.21 -23.13
CA TYR A 402 -11.53 -14.73 -21.80
C TYR A 402 -12.72 -14.26 -20.94
N LEU A 403 -13.85 -13.86 -21.56
CA LEU A 403 -15.04 -13.37 -20.88
C LEU A 403 -15.97 -14.49 -20.43
N TYR A 404 -16.61 -14.27 -19.28
CA TYR A 404 -17.57 -15.20 -18.70
C TYR A 404 -18.85 -14.49 -18.23
N SER A 405 -20.02 -14.99 -18.63
CA SER A 405 -21.32 -14.32 -18.43
C SER A 405 -22.34 -15.06 -17.56
N SER A 406 -22.16 -16.35 -17.19
CA SER A 406 -22.79 -17.05 -16.05
C SER A 406 -22.76 -18.60 -16.19
N GLY A 407 -22.60 -19.34 -15.06
CA GLY A 407 -23.12 -20.71 -14.91
C GLY A 407 -22.24 -21.96 -15.19
N GLY A 408 -20.95 -22.01 -14.84
CA GLY A 408 -20.06 -23.07 -15.31
C GLY A 408 -18.56 -22.77 -15.10
N SER A 409 -17.79 -23.84 -14.98
CA SER A 409 -16.40 -23.84 -14.55
C SER A 409 -15.45 -24.15 -15.70
N PHE A 410 -14.46 -23.30 -15.97
CA PHE A 410 -13.62 -23.44 -17.16
C PHE A 410 -12.14 -23.09 -16.92
N HIS A 411 -11.28 -23.97 -17.44
CA HIS A 411 -9.84 -23.77 -17.53
C HIS A 411 -9.55 -22.97 -18.81
N ARG A 412 -9.52 -21.64 -18.69
CA ARG A 412 -9.27 -20.76 -19.85
C ARG A 412 -7.90 -20.10 -19.81
N SER A 413 -7.03 -20.48 -18.88
CA SER A 413 -5.66 -19.97 -18.76
C SER A 413 -4.73 -20.49 -19.86
N THR A 414 -3.60 -19.81 -20.05
CA THR A 414 -2.46 -20.34 -20.81
C THR A 414 -1.77 -21.54 -20.15
N LEU A 415 -1.93 -21.71 -18.83
CA LEU A 415 -1.30 -22.74 -17.99
C LEU A 415 -1.65 -24.18 -18.40
N SER A 416 -0.74 -25.12 -18.08
CA SER A 416 -1.02 -26.55 -18.18
C SER A 416 -1.90 -27.02 -17.02
N GLU A 417 -2.49 -28.21 -17.16
CA GLU A 417 -3.31 -28.80 -16.10
C GLU A 417 -2.50 -29.07 -14.83
N ALA A 418 -1.23 -29.46 -14.99
CA ALA A 418 -0.30 -29.68 -13.89
C ALA A 418 0.03 -28.39 -13.14
N ASP A 419 0.32 -27.30 -13.86
CA ASP A 419 0.62 -25.99 -13.24
C ASP A 419 -0.60 -25.44 -12.49
N LEU A 420 -1.79 -25.65 -13.05
CA LEU A 420 -3.03 -25.29 -12.39
C LEU A 420 -3.28 -26.08 -11.09
N LEU A 421 -2.88 -27.35 -11.02
CA LEU A 421 -2.94 -28.13 -9.77
C LEU A 421 -1.91 -27.64 -8.75
N LYS A 422 -0.72 -27.27 -9.22
CA LYS A 422 0.40 -26.84 -8.36
C LYS A 422 0.20 -25.45 -7.78
N GLY A 423 -0.66 -24.62 -8.37
CA GLY A 423 -0.87 -23.24 -7.93
C GLY A 423 -1.24 -23.09 -6.45
N GLN A 424 -1.94 -24.05 -5.84
CA GLN A 424 -2.21 -24.01 -4.40
C GLN A 424 -0.94 -24.18 -3.56
N SER A 425 -0.11 -25.19 -3.85
CA SER A 425 1.19 -25.36 -3.17
C SER A 425 2.14 -24.20 -3.46
N ASP A 426 2.04 -23.61 -4.66
CA ASP A 426 2.83 -22.44 -5.04
C ASP A 426 2.23 -21.13 -4.51
N GLY A 427 1.06 -21.18 -3.84
CA GLY A 427 0.31 -20.02 -3.35
C GLY A 427 -0.13 -19.06 -4.46
N GLY A 428 0.00 -19.42 -5.74
CA GLY A 428 -0.08 -18.52 -6.88
C GLY A 428 0.27 -19.23 -8.16
N TYR A 429 0.15 -18.52 -9.28
CA TYR A 429 0.45 -19.03 -10.60
C TYR A 429 1.54 -18.20 -11.26
N GLN A 430 2.57 -18.84 -11.81
CA GLN A 430 3.48 -18.23 -12.76
C GLN A 430 2.85 -18.32 -14.15
N VAL A 431 2.36 -17.20 -14.68
CA VAL A 431 1.66 -17.15 -15.98
C VAL A 431 2.53 -16.52 -17.04
N THR A 432 2.52 -17.10 -18.24
CA THR A 432 3.10 -16.48 -19.45
C THR A 432 2.17 -15.39 -19.95
N TYR A 433 2.71 -14.20 -20.16
CA TYR A 433 1.92 -13.04 -20.59
C TYR A 433 2.22 -12.56 -22.02
N ASP A 434 3.21 -13.15 -22.70
CA ASP A 434 3.49 -12.85 -24.10
C ASP A 434 3.95 -14.08 -24.92
N ASP A 435 3.90 -13.92 -26.24
CA ASP A 435 4.31 -14.97 -27.20
C ASP A 435 5.83 -15.26 -27.16
N LYS A 436 6.61 -14.50 -26.38
CA LYS A 436 8.05 -14.71 -26.16
C LYS A 436 8.35 -15.56 -24.93
N GLY A 437 7.32 -15.94 -24.17
CA GLY A 437 7.48 -16.80 -23.00
C GLY A 437 7.81 -16.04 -21.72
N HIS A 438 7.70 -14.72 -21.68
CA HIS A 438 7.92 -13.98 -20.43
C HIS A 438 6.80 -14.24 -19.43
N THR A 439 7.17 -14.32 -18.15
CA THR A 439 6.26 -14.74 -17.08
C THR A 439 6.07 -13.69 -15.99
N THR A 440 4.95 -13.80 -15.29
CA THR A 440 4.61 -12.99 -14.11
C THR A 440 3.97 -13.89 -13.05
N TYR A 441 4.27 -13.64 -11.78
CA TYR A 441 3.65 -14.36 -10.67
C TYR A 441 2.37 -13.65 -10.21
N LEU A 442 1.28 -14.41 -10.15
CA LEU A 442 -0.03 -13.99 -9.67
C LEU A 442 -0.35 -14.71 -8.37
N ARG A 443 -0.35 -13.96 -7.26
CA ARG A 443 -0.54 -14.50 -5.91
C ARG A 443 -2.03 -14.70 -5.60
N LEU A 444 -2.37 -15.85 -5.03
CA LEU A 444 -3.71 -16.14 -4.48
C LEU A 444 -3.90 -15.43 -3.13
N ALA A 445 -3.98 -14.11 -3.16
CA ALA A 445 -4.02 -13.25 -1.98
C ALA A 445 -5.18 -13.53 -1.01
N GLY A 446 -6.25 -14.21 -1.43
CA GLY A 446 -7.52 -14.33 -0.70
C GLY A 446 -8.32 -13.03 -0.79
N TYR A 447 -9.34 -12.87 0.07
CA TYR A 447 -10.04 -11.59 0.27
C TYR A 447 -10.86 -11.59 1.58
N LEU A 448 -11.30 -10.41 2.00
CA LEU A 448 -12.23 -10.26 3.14
C LEU A 448 -13.63 -10.74 2.72
N ARG A 449 -13.97 -11.98 3.11
CA ARG A 449 -15.22 -12.64 2.70
C ARG A 449 -16.41 -12.26 3.56
N THR A 450 -16.16 -12.04 4.85
CA THR A 450 -17.13 -11.54 5.82
C THR A 450 -16.47 -10.42 6.61
N ALA A 451 -17.24 -9.70 7.44
CA ALA A 451 -16.71 -8.66 8.32
C ALA A 451 -15.51 -9.10 9.18
N GLU A 452 -15.41 -10.39 9.50
CA GLU A 452 -14.43 -10.90 10.46
C GLU A 452 -13.41 -11.85 9.84
N ASN A 453 -13.65 -12.36 8.63
CA ASN A 453 -12.88 -13.48 8.08
C ASN A 453 -12.25 -13.12 6.74
N PHE A 454 -10.92 -13.07 6.72
CA PHE A 454 -10.15 -13.05 5.49
C PHE A 454 -9.96 -14.50 5.02
N SER A 455 -10.55 -14.85 3.88
CA SER A 455 -10.65 -16.24 3.43
C SER A 455 -9.87 -16.48 2.13
N PHE A 456 -9.61 -17.76 1.86
CA PHE A 456 -9.05 -18.28 0.62
C PHE A 456 -7.64 -17.78 0.29
N VAL A 457 -6.87 -17.43 1.32
CA VAL A 457 -5.44 -17.15 1.19
C VAL A 457 -4.77 -18.42 0.63
N GLY A 458 -3.98 -18.29 -0.43
CA GLY A 458 -3.36 -19.44 -1.10
C GLY A 458 -4.31 -20.25 -2.00
N GLN A 459 -5.58 -19.86 -2.12
CA GLN A 459 -6.60 -20.63 -2.85
C GLN A 459 -7.24 -19.86 -4.00
N GLN A 460 -7.56 -18.57 -3.82
CA GLN A 460 -8.10 -17.72 -4.89
C GLN A 460 -7.67 -16.26 -4.74
N ALA A 461 -7.74 -15.52 -5.84
CA ALA A 461 -7.65 -14.07 -5.83
C ALA A 461 -8.35 -13.48 -7.05
N ASN A 462 -8.63 -12.18 -6.94
CA ASN A 462 -9.18 -11.39 -8.01
C ASN A 462 -8.36 -10.11 -8.17
N ILE A 463 -8.26 -9.62 -9.40
CA ILE A 463 -7.74 -8.30 -9.74
C ILE A 463 -8.87 -7.50 -10.37
N TRP A 464 -9.25 -6.36 -9.78
CA TRP A 464 -10.32 -5.55 -10.38
C TRP A 464 -9.89 -4.95 -11.71
N THR A 465 -10.89 -4.76 -12.55
CA THR A 465 -10.79 -3.94 -13.75
C THR A 465 -11.61 -2.67 -13.57
N ALA A 466 -11.35 -1.68 -14.42
CA ALA A 466 -12.12 -0.44 -14.48
C ALA A 466 -13.54 -0.62 -15.06
N ASP A 467 -13.81 -1.76 -15.72
CA ASP A 467 -15.16 -2.10 -16.18
C ASP A 467 -16.07 -2.39 -14.97
N TYR A 468 -17.30 -1.89 -15.02
CA TYR A 468 -18.26 -2.03 -13.93
C TYR A 468 -18.46 -3.49 -13.50
N ARG A 469 -18.04 -3.80 -12.27
CA ARG A 469 -18.08 -5.13 -11.63
C ARG A 469 -17.17 -6.21 -12.23
N TYR A 470 -16.40 -5.93 -13.27
CA TYR A 470 -15.53 -6.94 -13.85
C TYR A 470 -14.21 -7.05 -13.11
N SER A 471 -13.77 -8.28 -12.91
CA SER A 471 -12.45 -8.63 -12.38
C SER A 471 -11.86 -9.80 -13.16
N PHE A 472 -10.53 -9.87 -13.16
CA PHE A 472 -9.81 -11.06 -13.52
C PHE A 472 -9.71 -11.97 -12.28
N ASN A 473 -10.32 -13.15 -12.38
CA ASN A 473 -10.46 -14.12 -11.31
C ASN A 473 -9.56 -15.31 -11.59
N TYR A 474 -8.80 -15.74 -10.59
CA TYR A 474 -7.92 -16.89 -10.70
C TYR A 474 -7.82 -17.65 -9.38
N GLY A 475 -7.91 -18.97 -9.43
CA GLY A 475 -7.87 -19.81 -8.24
C GLY A 475 -8.66 -21.10 -8.34
N TRP A 476 -8.93 -21.68 -7.18
CA TRP A 476 -9.73 -22.88 -7.01
C TRP A 476 -11.19 -22.53 -6.71
N ASN A 477 -12.15 -23.13 -7.42
CA ASN A 477 -13.57 -22.98 -7.07
C ASN A 477 -13.95 -23.96 -5.93
N VAL A 478 -14.43 -23.41 -4.82
CA VAL A 478 -14.74 -24.10 -3.57
C VAL A 478 -16.14 -24.70 -3.66
N ASN A 479 -16.28 -25.90 -4.23
CA ASN A 479 -17.51 -26.73 -4.11
C ASN A 479 -17.30 -28.24 -4.38
N GLY A 480 -16.08 -28.75 -4.25
CA GLY A 480 -15.82 -30.21 -4.35
C GLY A 480 -16.07 -30.84 -5.72
N GLN A 481 -16.38 -30.04 -6.75
CA GLN A 481 -16.47 -30.48 -8.13
C GLN A 481 -15.26 -29.90 -8.87
N GLY A 482 -14.41 -30.76 -9.45
CA GLY A 482 -13.04 -30.47 -9.90
C GLY A 482 -12.91 -29.39 -10.98
N TYR A 483 -13.01 -28.13 -10.58
CA TYR A 483 -13.22 -27.01 -11.47
C TYR A 483 -12.29 -25.84 -11.11
N LYS A 484 -11.28 -25.60 -11.95
CA LYS A 484 -10.31 -24.52 -11.73
C LYS A 484 -10.80 -23.24 -12.39
N CYS A 485 -10.83 -22.11 -11.68
CA CYS A 485 -11.33 -20.84 -12.21
C CYS A 485 -10.18 -19.95 -12.70
N PHE A 486 -10.21 -19.61 -13.98
CA PHE A 486 -9.40 -18.57 -14.60
C PHE A 486 -10.29 -17.86 -15.62
N SER A 487 -10.82 -16.69 -15.30
CA SER A 487 -11.82 -15.98 -16.13
C SER A 487 -11.81 -14.47 -15.89
N VAL A 488 -12.39 -13.72 -16.83
CA VAL A 488 -12.82 -12.34 -16.58
C VAL A 488 -14.34 -12.30 -16.52
N SER A 489 -14.90 -11.93 -15.36
CA SER A 489 -16.35 -11.99 -15.12
C SER A 489 -16.83 -10.86 -14.21
N SER A 490 -18.15 -10.67 -14.17
CA SER A 490 -18.84 -9.69 -13.32
C SER A 490 -19.45 -10.30 -12.05
N ASP A 491 -18.93 -11.45 -11.60
CA ASP A 491 -19.57 -12.25 -10.54
C ASP A 491 -19.44 -11.62 -9.14
N TRP A 492 -18.43 -10.77 -8.95
CA TRP A 492 -18.11 -10.18 -7.66
C TRP A 492 -18.97 -8.96 -7.33
N TYR A 493 -19.19 -8.75 -6.03
CA TYR A 493 -19.92 -7.60 -5.54
C TYR A 493 -18.99 -6.40 -5.43
N THR A 494 -19.55 -5.21 -5.56
CA THR A 494 -18.73 -4.00 -5.51
C THR A 494 -18.28 -3.74 -4.07
N SER A 495 -19.04 -4.24 -3.09
CA SER A 495 -18.69 -4.31 -1.68
C SER A 495 -17.49 -5.20 -1.37
N ASP A 496 -17.12 -6.15 -2.24
CA ASP A 496 -15.91 -6.94 -2.07
C ASP A 496 -14.66 -6.10 -2.36
N ALA A 497 -13.59 -6.33 -1.59
CA ALA A 497 -12.31 -5.70 -1.84
C ALA A 497 -11.27 -6.69 -2.39
N HIS A 498 -10.67 -6.32 -3.52
CA HIS A 498 -9.70 -7.15 -4.24
C HIS A 498 -8.48 -6.33 -4.65
N THR A 499 -7.42 -7.03 -5.05
CA THR A 499 -6.17 -6.40 -5.48
C THR A 499 -6.32 -5.63 -6.79
N LEU A 500 -5.38 -4.72 -7.06
CA LEU A 500 -5.31 -3.94 -8.29
C LEU A 500 -3.94 -4.05 -8.93
N ARG A 501 -3.89 -4.01 -10.27
CA ARG A 501 -2.64 -3.93 -11.04
C ARG A 501 -2.80 -2.87 -12.12
N CYS A 502 -2.09 -1.75 -11.99
CA CYS A 502 -2.29 -0.59 -12.85
C CYS A 502 -1.67 -0.80 -14.25
N ILE A 503 -2.28 -0.19 -15.27
CA ILE A 503 -1.80 -0.09 -16.65
C ILE A 503 -1.40 1.37 -16.95
N GLN A 504 -0.44 1.59 -17.85
CA GLN A 504 -0.05 2.95 -18.24
C GLN A 504 -1.22 3.70 -18.90
N GLU A 505 -1.22 5.02 -18.74
CA GLU A 505 -2.14 5.93 -19.45
C GLU A 505 -1.67 6.23 -20.88
N ARG A 506 -0.36 6.08 -21.18
CA ARG A 506 0.26 6.32 -22.50
C ARG A 506 1.55 5.53 -22.79
#